data_AF-A0A1S3CSL9-F1
#
_entry.id   AF-A0A1S3CSL9-F1
#
_cell.length_a   1.000
_cell.length_b   1.000
_cell.length_c   1.000
_cell.angle_alpha   90.00
_cell.angle_beta   90.00
_cell.angle_gamma   90.00
#
_symmetry.space_group_name_H-M   'P 1'
#
loop_
_entity.id
_entity.type
_entity.pdbx_description
1 polymer ?
#
loop_
_entity_poly.entity_id
_entity_poly.type
_entity_poly.pdbx_seq_one_letter_code
_entity_poly.pdbx_strand_id
1 'polypeptide(L)'
;MAEQVMKTHDLVFSNRPQTTAAKSLLYECQDVGFAPYGEYWRQARKICALEFFSVKRVESFQYVRDEETDALINKIRKSCGSDQSLDLGLLFFQTSNNIVARCVMGEKFEDADGKNRFEEISRKAMVLMTAFCVEDFFPSFGRIVDVIRGFDWELKNCFKILDEFFSKVVEEHKEKIKRSGGDINIDDYESKKDFVDIMLQLQQGDNLDYHFSLDSLKAIVL
;
A
#
# COMPACT_ATOMS: atom_id res chain seq x y z
N MET A 1 -26.46 -10.06 -15.23
CA MET A 1 -26.16 -8.64 -14.98
C MET A 1 -24.67 -8.38 -14.78
N ALA A 2 -23.97 -9.12 -13.91
CA ALA A 2 -22.53 -8.94 -13.70
C ALA A 2 -21.68 -9.00 -14.99
N GLU A 3 -21.93 -9.96 -15.87
CA GLU A 3 -21.21 -10.06 -17.16
C GLU A 3 -21.40 -8.84 -18.06
N GLN A 4 -22.62 -8.28 -18.10
CA GLN A 4 -22.92 -7.09 -18.89
C GLN A 4 -22.12 -5.88 -18.39
N VAL A 5 -22.01 -5.73 -17.08
CA VAL A 5 -21.28 -4.62 -16.44
C VAL A 5 -19.76 -4.79 -16.55
N MET A 6 -19.25 -5.99 -16.28
CA MET A 6 -17.81 -6.23 -16.12
C MET A 6 -17.09 -6.68 -17.40
N LYS A 7 -17.83 -7.02 -18.48
CA LYS A 7 -17.25 -7.41 -19.77
C LYS A 7 -17.83 -6.61 -20.94
N THR A 8 -19.15 -6.58 -21.09
CA THR A 8 -19.79 -5.98 -22.28
C THR A 8 -19.70 -4.46 -22.27
N HIS A 9 -19.84 -3.84 -21.10
CA HIS A 9 -19.80 -2.39 -20.89
C HIS A 9 -18.74 -1.99 -19.85
N ASP A 10 -17.67 -2.78 -19.75
CA ASP A 10 -16.62 -2.64 -18.74
C ASP A 10 -16.01 -1.23 -18.69
N LEU A 11 -15.75 -0.62 -19.85
CA LEU A 11 -15.20 0.72 -19.96
C LEU A 11 -16.13 1.78 -19.34
N VAL A 12 -17.44 1.65 -19.54
CA VAL A 12 -18.45 2.60 -19.02
C VAL A 12 -18.53 2.52 -17.49
N PHE A 13 -18.37 1.31 -16.94
CA PHE A 13 -18.48 1.03 -15.50
C PHE A 13 -17.12 0.87 -14.81
N SER A 14 -16.03 1.25 -15.48
CA SER A 14 -14.66 1.08 -14.97
C SER A 14 -14.31 2.05 -13.84
N ASN A 15 -14.96 3.22 -13.80
CA ASN A 15 -14.70 4.27 -12.83
C ASN A 15 -15.33 3.95 -11.47
N ARG A 16 -14.60 4.25 -10.39
CA ARG A 16 -15.13 4.20 -9.02
C ARG A 16 -15.57 5.59 -8.55
N PRO A 17 -16.57 5.68 -7.67
CA PRO A 17 -16.89 6.94 -6.98
C PRO A 17 -15.69 7.42 -6.16
N GLN A 18 -15.25 8.65 -6.40
CA GLN A 18 -14.18 9.28 -5.64
C GLN A 18 -14.76 9.90 -4.36
N THR A 19 -14.87 9.08 -3.32
CA THR A 19 -15.36 9.50 -1.99
C THR A 19 -14.43 10.54 -1.37
N THR A 20 -14.96 11.32 -0.42
CA THR A 20 -14.18 12.32 0.33
C THR A 20 -12.99 11.67 1.05
N ALA A 21 -13.20 10.47 1.61
CA ALA A 21 -12.13 9.70 2.25
C ALA A 21 -11.05 9.25 1.25
N ALA A 22 -11.44 8.72 0.08
CA ALA A 22 -10.50 8.30 -0.95
C ALA A 22 -9.66 9.47 -1.47
N LYS A 23 -10.29 10.61 -1.75
CA LYS A 23 -9.57 11.82 -2.16
C LYS A 23 -8.58 12.29 -1.10
N SER A 24 -8.99 12.30 0.17
CA SER A 24 -8.15 12.78 1.26
C SER A 24 -7.01 11.83 1.61
N LEU A 25 -7.20 10.50 1.53
CA LEU A 25 -6.20 9.52 1.99
C LEU A 25 -5.32 8.99 0.86
N LEU A 26 -5.83 8.93 -0.37
CA LEU A 26 -5.17 8.32 -1.52
C LEU A 26 -4.64 9.37 -2.51
N TYR A 27 -4.14 10.50 -1.99
CA TYR A 27 -3.52 11.57 -2.78
C TYR A 27 -4.39 12.04 -3.96
N GLU A 28 -5.62 12.47 -3.70
CA GLU A 28 -6.60 12.85 -4.74
C GLU A 28 -6.96 11.69 -5.69
N CYS A 29 -7.03 10.46 -5.15
CA CYS A 29 -7.29 9.22 -5.90
C CYS A 29 -6.24 8.96 -6.99
N GLN A 30 -4.96 9.07 -6.64
CA GLN A 30 -3.85 8.64 -7.49
C GLN A 30 -3.49 7.17 -7.27
N ASP A 31 -4.25 6.40 -6.51
CA ASP A 31 -4.05 4.95 -6.33
C ASP A 31 -4.62 4.12 -7.52
N VAL A 32 -4.34 2.82 -7.56
CA VAL A 32 -4.85 1.93 -8.64
C VAL A 32 -6.33 1.54 -8.44
N GLY A 33 -6.85 1.68 -7.22
CA GLY A 33 -8.22 1.34 -6.86
C GLY A 33 -9.25 2.40 -7.28
N PHE A 34 -9.04 3.66 -6.89
CA PHE A 34 -9.99 4.76 -7.05
C PHE A 34 -9.63 5.76 -8.15
N ALA A 35 -8.44 5.69 -8.75
CA ALA A 35 -8.13 6.55 -9.89
C ALA A 35 -9.12 6.31 -11.05
N PRO A 36 -9.59 7.39 -11.71
CA PRO A 36 -10.44 7.26 -12.87
C PRO A 36 -9.69 6.57 -14.00
N TYR A 37 -10.41 5.78 -14.77
CA TYR A 37 -9.91 5.11 -15.95
C TYR A 37 -9.36 6.14 -16.94
N GLY A 38 -8.10 5.95 -17.33
CA GLY A 38 -7.38 6.81 -18.24
C GLY A 38 -5.99 6.28 -18.48
N GLU A 39 -5.16 7.08 -19.16
CA GLU A 39 -3.76 6.73 -19.44
C GLU A 39 -2.96 6.49 -18.15
N TYR A 40 -3.11 7.38 -17.16
CA TYR A 40 -2.52 7.24 -15.83
C TYR A 40 -2.80 5.87 -15.20
N TRP A 41 -4.09 5.54 -15.03
CA TRP A 41 -4.52 4.30 -14.40
C TRP A 41 -4.05 3.06 -15.16
N ARG A 42 -4.09 3.09 -16.50
CA ARG A 42 -3.60 1.99 -17.34
C ARG A 42 -2.11 1.75 -17.11
N GLN A 43 -1.30 2.81 -17.07
CA GLN A 43 0.14 2.71 -16.82
C GLN A 43 0.44 2.26 -15.38
N ALA A 44 -0.25 2.82 -14.38
CA ALA A 44 -0.11 2.41 -12.98
C ALA A 44 -0.41 0.91 -12.82
N ARG A 45 -1.54 0.46 -13.37
CA ARG A 45 -1.95 -0.95 -13.35
C ARG A 45 -0.95 -1.84 -14.10
N LYS A 46 -0.41 -1.39 -15.23
CA LYS A 46 0.60 -2.12 -16.01
C LYS A 46 1.89 -2.30 -15.20
N ILE A 47 2.37 -1.25 -14.52
CA ILE A 47 3.55 -1.33 -13.65
C ILE A 47 3.32 -2.34 -12.53
N CYS A 48 2.20 -2.23 -11.80
CA CYS A 48 1.89 -3.21 -10.74
C CYS A 48 1.85 -4.64 -11.30
N ALA A 49 1.20 -4.85 -12.45
CA ALA A 49 1.07 -6.17 -13.06
C ALA A 49 2.42 -6.78 -13.49
N LEU A 50 3.30 -5.97 -14.09
CA LEU A 50 4.58 -6.44 -14.64
C LEU A 50 5.68 -6.51 -13.58
N GLU A 51 5.75 -5.51 -12.72
CA GLU A 51 6.89 -5.34 -11.81
C GLU A 51 6.66 -5.92 -10.43
N PHE A 52 5.40 -6.04 -9.98
CA PHE A 52 5.06 -6.55 -8.65
C PHE A 52 4.36 -7.90 -8.70
N PHE A 53 3.32 -8.03 -9.54
CA PHE A 53 2.48 -9.22 -9.62
C PHE A 53 2.88 -10.24 -10.68
N SER A 54 4.02 -10.04 -11.36
CA SER A 54 4.51 -11.03 -12.32
C SER A 54 4.99 -12.30 -11.62
N VAL A 55 4.86 -13.45 -12.30
CA VAL A 55 5.28 -14.75 -11.74
C VAL A 55 6.72 -14.71 -11.24
N LYS A 56 7.63 -14.15 -12.06
CA LYS A 56 9.05 -13.98 -11.71
C LYS A 56 9.25 -13.16 -10.44
N ARG A 57 8.47 -12.07 -10.25
CA ARG A 57 8.58 -11.24 -9.04
C ARG A 57 7.97 -11.93 -7.82
N VAL A 58 6.84 -12.61 -7.98
CA VAL A 58 6.23 -13.37 -6.89
C VAL A 58 7.18 -14.49 -6.41
N GLU A 59 7.90 -15.13 -7.33
CA GLU A 59 8.96 -16.10 -7.03
C GLU A 59 10.16 -15.45 -6.34
N SER A 60 10.63 -14.28 -6.77
CA SER A 60 11.75 -13.60 -6.10
C SER A 60 11.43 -13.24 -4.65
N PHE A 61 10.17 -12.98 -4.30
CA PHE A 61 9.72 -12.75 -2.92
C PHE A 61 9.43 -14.02 -2.12
N GLN A 62 9.77 -15.21 -2.63
CA GLN A 62 9.53 -16.46 -1.90
C GLN A 62 10.23 -16.48 -0.53
N TYR A 63 11.47 -15.99 -0.45
CA TYR A 63 12.22 -15.93 0.81
C TYR A 63 11.48 -15.14 1.90
N VAL A 64 10.78 -14.06 1.54
CA VAL A 64 9.97 -13.27 2.49
C VAL A 64 8.87 -14.13 3.08
N ARG A 65 8.15 -14.89 2.23
CA ARG A 65 7.07 -15.75 2.69
C ARG A 65 7.59 -16.90 3.55
N ASP A 66 8.70 -17.51 3.17
CA ASP A 66 9.31 -18.60 3.93
C ASP A 66 9.72 -18.12 5.33
N GLU A 67 10.43 -16.99 5.42
CA GLU A 67 10.85 -16.41 6.70
C GLU A 67 9.68 -15.98 7.60
N GLU A 68 8.66 -15.31 7.06
CA GLU A 68 7.50 -14.87 7.86
C GLU A 68 6.62 -16.06 8.28
N THR A 69 6.53 -17.11 7.45
CA THR A 69 5.81 -18.34 7.78
C THR A 69 6.55 -19.12 8.86
N ASP A 70 7.87 -19.23 8.78
CA ASP A 70 8.70 -19.85 9.82
C ASP A 70 8.58 -19.10 11.14
N ALA A 71 8.59 -17.76 11.11
CA ALA A 71 8.37 -16.94 12.30
C ALA A 71 6.99 -17.19 12.92
N LEU A 72 5.94 -17.29 12.10
CA LEU A 72 4.58 -17.63 12.55
C LEU A 72 4.52 -19.02 13.19
N ILE A 73 5.07 -20.05 12.53
CA ILE A 73 5.10 -21.42 13.05
C ILE A 73 5.85 -21.47 14.38
N ASN A 74 6.97 -20.75 14.49
CA ASN A 74 7.74 -20.67 15.72
C ASN A 74 6.97 -19.97 16.85
N LYS A 75 6.20 -18.91 16.56
CA LYS A 75 5.30 -18.28 17.54
C LYS A 75 4.25 -19.29 18.04
N ILE A 76 3.59 -20.00 17.12
CA ILE A 76 2.58 -21.02 17.48
C ILE A 76 3.20 -22.12 18.34
N ARG A 77 4.35 -22.67 17.94
CA ARG A 77 5.06 -23.73 18.68
C ARG A 77 5.41 -23.32 20.11
N LYS A 78 5.88 -22.09 20.32
CA LYS A 78 6.24 -21.58 21.65
C LYS A 78 5.02 -21.50 22.58
N SER A 79 3.85 -21.23 22.02
CA SER A 79 2.61 -21.13 22.78
C SER A 79 1.94 -22.48 23.03
N CYS A 80 2.24 -23.53 22.26
CA CYS A 80 1.70 -24.88 22.51
C CYS A 80 2.11 -25.47 23.88
N GLY A 81 3.13 -24.91 24.54
CA GLY A 81 3.56 -25.29 25.88
C GLY A 81 2.94 -24.47 27.03
N SER A 82 2.10 -23.48 26.73
CA SER A 82 1.40 -22.67 27.72
C SER A 82 -0.11 -22.89 27.65
N ASP A 83 -0.80 -22.75 28.78
CA ASP A 83 -2.29 -22.78 28.84
C ASP A 83 -2.94 -21.51 28.23
N GLN A 84 -2.22 -20.75 27.40
CA GLN A 84 -2.74 -19.52 26.80
C GLN A 84 -3.45 -19.80 25.49
N SER A 85 -4.67 -19.29 25.36
CA SER A 85 -5.39 -19.23 24.09
C SER A 85 -4.70 -18.27 23.12
N LEU A 86 -4.49 -18.69 21.87
CA LEU A 86 -3.95 -17.86 20.80
C LEU A 86 -5.03 -17.32 19.88
N ASP A 87 -4.92 -16.04 19.52
CA ASP A 87 -5.69 -15.44 18.44
C ASP A 87 -4.99 -15.68 17.10
N LEU A 88 -5.42 -16.73 16.40
CA LEU A 88 -4.90 -17.05 15.07
C LEU A 88 -5.26 -16.00 14.02
N GLY A 89 -6.40 -15.31 14.17
CA GLY A 89 -6.83 -14.28 13.24
C GLY A 89 -5.86 -13.09 13.26
N LEU A 90 -5.50 -12.63 14.46
CA LEU A 90 -4.49 -11.58 14.64
C LEU A 90 -3.13 -12.03 14.10
N LEU A 91 -2.70 -13.26 14.39
CA LEU A 91 -1.41 -13.77 13.90
C LEU A 91 -1.35 -13.83 12.37
N PHE A 92 -2.38 -14.34 11.69
CA PHE A 92 -2.43 -14.38 10.23
C PHE A 92 -2.48 -12.97 9.62
N PHE A 93 -3.21 -12.05 10.23
CA PHE A 93 -3.26 -10.65 9.81
C PHE A 93 -1.87 -10.00 9.89
N GLN A 94 -1.18 -10.15 11.03
CA GLN A 94 0.17 -9.63 11.22
C GLN A 94 1.18 -10.23 10.22
N THR A 95 1.18 -11.55 10.05
CA THR A 95 2.06 -12.23 9.09
C THR A 95 1.79 -11.76 7.66
N SER A 96 0.51 -11.61 7.27
CA SER A 96 0.16 -11.11 5.93
C SER A 96 0.64 -9.67 5.72
N ASN A 97 0.45 -8.80 6.70
CA ASN A 97 0.94 -7.42 6.63
C ASN A 97 2.46 -7.34 6.58
N ASN A 98 3.17 -8.17 7.35
CA ASN A 98 4.63 -8.23 7.31
C ASN A 98 5.14 -8.69 5.94
N ILE A 99 4.51 -9.70 5.33
CA ILE A 99 4.86 -10.14 3.98
C ILE A 99 4.67 -8.99 2.99
N VAL A 100 3.51 -8.32 3.01
CA VAL A 100 3.22 -7.20 2.09
C VAL A 100 4.21 -6.04 2.32
N ALA A 101 4.43 -5.63 3.57
CA ALA A 101 5.35 -4.54 3.91
C ALA A 101 6.78 -4.83 3.41
N ARG A 102 7.27 -6.06 3.59
CA ARG A 102 8.60 -6.47 3.12
C ARG A 102 8.69 -6.55 1.60
N CYS A 103 7.65 -7.03 0.90
CA CYS A 103 7.66 -7.06 -0.57
C CYS A 103 7.58 -5.66 -1.18
N VAL A 104 6.82 -4.75 -0.54
CA VAL A 104 6.56 -3.42 -1.10
C VAL A 104 7.63 -2.41 -0.69
N MET A 105 8.03 -2.39 0.59
CA MET A 105 8.90 -1.37 1.20
C MET A 105 10.22 -1.95 1.75
N GLY A 106 10.52 -3.22 1.47
CA GLY A 106 11.78 -3.86 1.86
C GLY A 106 11.91 -4.26 3.34
N GLU A 107 11.09 -3.69 4.23
CA GLU A 107 11.21 -3.86 5.68
C GLU A 107 9.85 -4.08 6.37
N LYS A 108 9.91 -4.63 7.58
CA LYS A 108 8.76 -4.68 8.50
C LYS A 108 8.91 -3.59 9.56
N PHE A 109 7.88 -2.77 9.77
CA PHE A 109 7.94 -1.57 10.62
C PHE A 109 7.53 -1.85 12.07
N GLU A 110 8.12 -2.89 12.66
CA GLU A 110 7.92 -3.27 14.06
C GLU A 110 8.76 -2.36 14.99
N ASP A 111 8.14 -1.80 16.03
CA ASP A 111 8.85 -1.09 17.09
C ASP A 111 9.41 -2.05 18.16
N ALA A 112 10.09 -1.48 19.17
CA ALA A 112 10.70 -2.25 20.25
C ALA A 112 9.70 -3.07 21.08
N ASP A 113 8.42 -2.68 21.07
CA ASP A 113 7.32 -3.38 21.74
C ASP A 113 6.64 -4.40 20.80
N GLY A 114 7.15 -4.57 19.57
CA GLY A 114 6.61 -5.45 18.55
C GLY A 114 5.33 -4.93 17.88
N LYS A 115 4.98 -3.65 18.07
CA LYS A 115 3.85 -3.03 17.38
C LYS A 115 4.30 -2.51 16.03
N ASN A 116 3.54 -2.86 15.00
CA ASN A 116 3.82 -2.40 13.66
C ASN A 116 3.12 -1.05 13.44
N ARG A 117 3.91 0.04 13.41
CA ARG A 117 3.37 1.41 13.24
C ARG A 117 2.61 1.56 11.93
N PHE A 118 3.06 0.87 10.88
CA PHE A 118 2.37 0.83 9.59
C PHE A 118 1.02 0.10 9.70
N GLU A 119 0.97 -1.02 10.41
CA GLU A 119 -0.28 -1.76 10.62
C GLU A 119 -1.36 -0.89 11.30
N GLU A 120 -0.99 -0.15 12.34
CA GLU A 120 -1.94 0.70 13.07
C GLU A 120 -2.49 1.83 12.20
N ILE A 121 -1.63 2.51 11.44
CA ILE A 121 -2.05 3.63 10.59
C ILE A 121 -2.85 3.14 9.37
N SER A 122 -2.45 2.03 8.74
CA SER A 122 -3.16 1.44 7.60
C SER A 122 -4.54 0.92 8.01
N ARG A 123 -4.65 0.31 9.20
CA ARG A 123 -5.96 -0.07 9.77
C ARG A 123 -6.85 1.15 10.00
N LYS A 124 -6.30 2.23 10.56
CA LYS A 124 -7.06 3.48 10.76
C LYS A 124 -7.52 4.06 9.42
N ALA A 125 -6.66 4.08 8.41
CA ALA A 125 -7.00 4.51 7.06
C ALA A 125 -8.15 3.69 6.49
N MET A 126 -8.10 2.36 6.59
CA MET A 126 -9.18 1.47 6.13
C MET A 126 -10.52 1.70 6.86
N VAL A 127 -10.49 1.98 8.16
CA VAL A 127 -11.70 2.34 8.93
C VAL A 127 -12.29 3.65 8.41
N LEU A 128 -11.46 4.68 8.20
CA LEU A 128 -11.93 5.97 7.68
C LEU A 128 -12.41 5.89 6.23
N MET A 129 -11.76 5.08 5.40
CA MET A 129 -12.16 4.82 4.01
C MET A 129 -13.55 4.18 3.89
N THR A 130 -13.95 3.39 4.89
CA THR A 130 -15.25 2.68 4.91
C THR A 130 -16.30 3.39 5.78
N ALA A 131 -15.91 4.45 6.48
CA ALA A 131 -16.80 5.23 7.33
C ALA A 131 -17.81 6.05 6.51
N PHE A 132 -18.96 6.30 7.11
CA PHE A 132 -20.01 7.10 6.48
C PHE A 132 -19.65 8.58 6.47
N CYS A 133 -19.53 9.16 5.28
CA CYS A 133 -19.31 10.59 5.04
C CYS A 133 -20.60 11.24 4.56
N VAL A 134 -21.08 12.28 5.25
CA VAL A 134 -22.33 12.97 4.89
C VAL A 134 -22.16 13.81 3.62
N GLU A 135 -20.98 14.41 3.41
CA GLU A 135 -20.65 15.18 2.19
C GLU A 135 -20.87 14.38 0.91
N ASP A 136 -20.55 13.08 0.93
CA ASP A 136 -20.69 12.18 -0.22
C ASP A 136 -22.16 11.94 -0.64
N PHE A 137 -23.12 12.08 0.28
CA PHE A 137 -24.56 11.87 0.01
C PHE A 137 -25.38 13.16 -0.04
N PHE A 138 -24.96 14.20 0.69
CA PHE A 138 -25.66 15.47 0.81
C PHE A 138 -24.73 16.66 0.53
N PRO A 139 -24.39 16.95 -0.74
CA PRO A 139 -23.36 17.92 -1.10
C PRO A 139 -23.61 19.35 -0.59
N SER A 140 -24.86 19.75 -0.37
CA SER A 140 -25.22 21.12 0.00
C SER A 140 -24.84 21.49 1.44
N PHE A 141 -24.83 20.54 2.38
CA PHE A 141 -24.54 20.80 3.80
C PHE A 141 -23.73 19.70 4.51
N GLY A 142 -23.49 18.57 3.84
CA GLY A 142 -22.81 17.41 4.44
C GLY A 142 -21.41 17.72 4.93
N ARG A 143 -20.66 18.57 4.21
CA ARG A 143 -19.34 19.05 4.64
C ARG A 143 -19.35 19.70 6.02
N ILE A 144 -20.34 20.57 6.30
CA ILE A 144 -20.45 21.25 7.60
C ILE A 144 -20.70 20.21 8.70
N VAL A 145 -21.54 19.22 8.42
CA VAL A 145 -21.85 18.14 9.36
C VAL A 145 -20.61 17.30 9.66
N ASP A 146 -19.84 16.92 8.64
CA ASP A 146 -18.62 16.11 8.80
C ASP A 146 -17.50 16.88 9.52
N VAL A 147 -17.40 18.19 9.30
CA VAL A 147 -16.48 19.07 10.06
C VAL A 147 -16.89 19.12 11.54
N ILE A 148 -18.18 19.32 11.84
CA ILE A 148 -18.67 19.39 13.23
C ILE A 148 -18.48 18.06 13.97
N ARG A 149 -18.65 16.93 13.27
CA ARG A 149 -18.45 15.58 13.83
C ARG A 149 -16.98 15.20 13.99
N GLY A 150 -16.06 15.97 13.39
CA GLY A 150 -14.62 15.73 13.44
C GLY A 150 -14.08 14.78 12.37
N PHE A 151 -14.91 14.30 11.44
CA PHE A 151 -14.51 13.34 10.41
C PHE A 151 -13.44 13.91 9.47
N ASP A 152 -13.60 15.16 9.03
CA ASP A 152 -12.61 15.88 8.22
C ASP A 152 -11.26 16.02 8.93
N TRP A 153 -11.28 16.26 10.25
CA TRP A 153 -10.05 16.34 11.06
C TRP A 153 -9.37 14.97 11.19
N GLU A 154 -10.14 13.91 11.40
CA GLU A 154 -9.61 12.55 11.48
C GLU A 154 -8.95 12.11 10.16
N LEU A 155 -9.57 12.42 9.02
CA LEU A 155 -9.01 12.18 7.69
C LEU A 155 -7.68 12.92 7.51
N LYS A 156 -7.64 14.23 7.78
CA LYS A 156 -6.43 15.04 7.64
C LYS A 156 -5.30 14.57 8.55
N ASN A 157 -5.62 14.23 9.80
CA ASN A 157 -4.63 13.72 10.74
C ASN A 157 -4.10 12.35 10.30
N CYS A 158 -4.98 11.46 9.81
CA CYS A 158 -4.57 10.16 9.27
C CYS A 158 -3.68 10.32 8.03
N PHE A 159 -4.08 11.17 7.08
CA PHE A 159 -3.30 11.48 5.89
C PHE A 159 -1.91 12.01 6.26
N LYS A 160 -1.83 12.96 7.20
CA LYS A 160 -0.54 13.51 7.64
C LYS A 160 0.40 12.41 8.15
N ILE A 161 -0.08 11.51 8.99
CA ILE A 161 0.75 10.42 9.54
C ILE A 161 1.18 9.44 8.44
N LEU A 162 0.28 9.10 7.51
CA LEU A 162 0.60 8.28 6.33
C LEU A 162 1.66 8.94 5.44
N ASP A 163 1.48 10.23 5.16
CA ASP A 163 2.38 10.97 4.27
C ASP A 163 3.77 11.12 4.88
N GLU A 164 3.87 11.41 6.18
CA GLU A 164 5.14 11.41 6.90
C GLU A 164 5.82 10.03 6.87
N PHE A 165 5.04 8.96 7.04
CA PHE A 165 5.55 7.59 6.98
C PHE A 165 6.10 7.24 5.60
N PHE A 166 5.31 7.37 4.53
CA PHE A 166 5.77 7.01 3.20
C PHE A 166 6.86 7.94 2.67
N SER A 167 6.85 9.22 3.05
CA SER A 167 7.94 10.13 2.70
C SER A 167 9.26 9.68 3.32
N LYS A 168 9.24 9.15 4.56
CA LYS A 168 10.43 8.56 5.19
C LYS A 168 10.90 7.32 4.43
N VAL A 169 9.98 6.40 4.10
CA VAL A 169 10.29 5.20 3.31
C VAL A 169 10.94 5.58 1.98
N VAL A 170 10.33 6.51 1.24
CA VAL A 170 10.86 6.97 -0.05
C VAL A 170 12.25 7.59 0.09
N GLU A 171 12.51 8.40 1.11
CA GLU A 171 13.82 9.02 1.31
C GLU A 171 14.89 7.97 1.66
N GLU A 172 14.57 7.00 2.51
CA GLU A 172 15.46 5.88 2.86
C GLU A 172 15.87 5.08 1.62
N HIS A 173 14.92 4.79 0.72
CA HIS A 173 15.21 4.08 -0.54
C HIS A 173 16.04 4.94 -1.50
N LYS A 174 15.79 6.25 -1.60
CA LYS A 174 16.63 7.17 -2.38
C LYS A 174 18.06 7.23 -1.87
N GLU A 175 18.26 7.26 -0.55
CA GLU A 175 19.60 7.22 0.06
C GLU A 175 20.30 5.90 -0.21
N LYS A 176 19.59 4.77 -0.08
CA LYS A 176 20.08 3.43 -0.40
C LYS A 176 20.57 3.34 -1.85
N ILE A 177 19.79 3.84 -2.81
CA ILE A 177 20.17 3.88 -4.24
C ILE A 177 21.44 4.71 -4.44
N LYS A 178 21.54 5.90 -3.83
CA LYS A 178 22.74 6.76 -3.93
C LYS A 178 24.00 6.09 -3.38
N ARG A 179 23.88 5.35 -2.28
CA ARG A 179 25.01 4.63 -1.63
C ARG A 179 25.44 3.39 -2.40
N SER A 180 24.52 2.75 -3.12
CA SER A 180 24.74 1.45 -3.79
C SER A 180 25.50 1.54 -5.12
N GLY A 181 25.76 2.73 -5.64
CA GLY A 181 26.45 2.96 -6.93
C GLY A 181 27.94 2.59 -6.98
N GLY A 182 28.46 1.79 -6.04
CA GLY A 182 29.89 1.48 -5.91
C GLY A 182 30.26 -0.01 -5.76
N ASP A 183 29.53 -0.83 -4.99
CA ASP A 183 30.12 -2.09 -4.46
C ASP A 183 29.15 -3.28 -4.30
N ILE A 184 27.96 -3.30 -4.93
CA ILE A 184 27.04 -4.45 -4.80
C ILE A 184 27.10 -5.35 -6.04
N ASN A 185 27.19 -6.67 -5.81
CA ASN A 185 26.94 -7.68 -6.85
C ASN A 185 25.55 -7.41 -7.44
N ILE A 186 25.54 -6.93 -8.69
CA ILE A 186 24.36 -6.43 -9.40
C ILE A 186 23.23 -7.49 -9.40
N ASP A 187 23.59 -8.78 -9.53
CA ASP A 187 22.64 -9.89 -9.58
C ASP A 187 21.89 -10.12 -8.23
N ASP A 188 22.55 -9.98 -7.07
CA ASP A 188 21.89 -10.14 -5.76
C ASP A 188 21.04 -8.91 -5.42
N TYR A 189 21.51 -7.71 -5.76
CA TYR A 189 20.76 -6.47 -5.57
C TYR A 189 19.48 -6.45 -6.42
N GLU A 190 19.57 -6.83 -7.69
CA GLU A 190 18.44 -6.84 -8.61
C GLU A 190 17.37 -7.88 -8.22
N SER A 191 17.79 -8.99 -7.59
CA SER A 191 16.90 -10.02 -7.06
C SER A 191 16.14 -9.60 -5.79
N LYS A 192 16.67 -8.63 -5.02
CA LYS A 192 16.13 -8.17 -3.73
C LYS A 192 15.48 -6.78 -3.77
N LYS A 193 15.34 -6.17 -4.96
CA LYS A 193 14.59 -4.92 -5.10
C LYS A 193 13.14 -5.12 -4.65
N ASP A 194 12.73 -4.32 -3.67
CA ASP A 194 11.33 -4.16 -3.30
C ASP A 194 10.58 -3.28 -4.32
N PHE A 195 9.28 -3.14 -4.15
CA PHE A 195 8.45 -2.39 -5.10
C PHE A 195 8.77 -0.89 -5.13
N VAL A 196 9.11 -0.28 -3.99
CA VAL A 196 9.52 1.13 -3.91
C VAL A 196 10.82 1.36 -4.69
N ASP A 197 11.82 0.49 -4.54
CA ASP A 197 13.07 0.51 -5.32
C ASP A 197 12.78 0.48 -6.83
N ILE A 198 11.85 -0.36 -7.27
CA ILE A 198 11.46 -0.46 -8.69
C ILE A 198 10.76 0.81 -9.17
N MET A 199 9.78 1.32 -8.42
CA MET A 199 9.06 2.54 -8.79
C MET A 199 9.98 3.76 -8.87
N LEU A 200 10.94 3.89 -7.95
CA LEU A 200 11.93 4.96 -7.97
C LEU A 200 12.89 4.86 -9.16
N GLN A 201 13.28 3.64 -9.56
CA GLN A 201 14.10 3.43 -10.75
C GLN A 201 13.33 3.77 -12.03
N LEU A 202 12.07 3.36 -12.12
CA LEU A 202 11.20 3.69 -13.24
C LEU A 202 10.93 5.20 -13.36
N GLN A 203 10.87 5.92 -12.23
CA GLN A 203 10.75 7.38 -12.23
C GLN A 203 12.00 8.07 -12.78
N GLN A 204 13.18 7.45 -12.64
CA GLN A 204 14.45 8.00 -13.13
C GLN A 204 14.76 7.63 -14.59
N GLY A 205 14.16 6.57 -15.11
CA GLY A 205 14.34 6.14 -16.50
C GLY A 205 13.34 6.79 -17.45
N ASP A 206 13.79 7.12 -18.68
CA ASP A 206 12.93 7.63 -19.77
C ASP A 206 12.00 6.57 -20.39
N ASN A 207 11.80 5.41 -19.73
CA ASN A 207 11.13 4.24 -20.29
C ASN A 207 9.61 4.19 -20.04
N LEU A 208 9.04 5.20 -19.38
CA LEU A 208 7.61 5.27 -19.14
C LEU A 208 6.96 6.32 -20.04
N ASP A 209 5.87 5.92 -20.72
CA ASP A 209 5.00 6.84 -21.47
C ASP A 209 4.33 7.90 -20.57
N TYR A 210 4.40 7.71 -19.24
CA TYR A 210 3.78 8.58 -18.23
C TYR A 210 4.71 8.82 -17.02
N HIS A 211 4.91 10.08 -16.65
CA HIS A 211 5.70 10.45 -15.47
C HIS A 211 4.88 10.36 -14.18
N PHE A 212 5.21 9.40 -13.32
CA PHE A 212 4.61 9.29 -11.99
C PHE A 212 5.23 10.31 -11.04
N SER A 213 4.38 11.03 -10.29
CA SER A 213 4.83 11.87 -9.20
C SER A 213 5.20 11.02 -7.97
N LEU A 214 5.89 11.61 -7.00
CA LEU A 214 6.11 10.94 -5.71
C LEU A 214 4.79 10.69 -4.97
N ASP A 215 3.79 11.55 -5.14
CA ASP A 215 2.46 11.35 -4.55
C ASP A 215 1.74 10.16 -5.18
N SER A 216 1.88 9.97 -6.50
CA SER A 216 1.38 8.79 -7.20
C SER A 216 2.07 7.52 -6.69
N LEU A 217 3.38 7.55 -6.47
CA LEU A 217 4.12 6.43 -5.86
C LEU A 217 3.57 6.11 -4.46
N LYS A 218 3.46 7.12 -3.59
CA LYS A 218 2.93 6.93 -2.23
C LYS A 218 1.49 6.42 -2.23
N ALA A 219 0.66 6.88 -3.17
CA ALA A 219 -0.72 6.42 -3.33
C ALA A 219 -0.83 4.96 -3.79
N ILE A 220 0.10 4.48 -4.64
CA ILE A 220 0.11 3.10 -5.12
C ILE A 220 0.68 2.12 -4.07
N VAL A 221 1.58 2.61 -3.21
CA VAL A 221 2.23 1.81 -2.15
C VAL A 221 1.34 1.60 -0.91
N LEU A 222 0.39 2.52 -0.66
CA LEU A 222 -0.60 2.44 0.43
C LEU A 222 -1.60 1.30 0.25
#